data_AF-A0AA39L1I6-F1
#
_entry.id   AF-A0AA39L1I6-F1
#
_cell.length_a   1.000
_cell.length_b   1.000
_cell.length_c   1.000
_cell.angle_alpha   90.00
_cell.angle_beta   90.00
_cell.angle_gamma   90.00
#
_symmetry.space_group_name_H-M   'P 1'
#
loop_
_entity.id
_entity.type
_entity.pdbx_description
1 polymer ?
#
loop_
_entity_poly.entity_id
_entity_poly.type
_entity_poly.pdbx_seq_one_letter_code
_entity_poly.pdbx_strand_id
1 'polypeptide(L)'
;MPLVFQSPIMEEHEKKLMMGTLEERKEAFKGDAELMRETTKFVTDVIETAASEANKRKSLNQDDDSATEGSRLKGGDIIGGWNNRARGFCNRIFNALCPCFTNNGKIVEND
;
A
#
# COMPACT_ATOMS: atom_id res chain seq x y z
N MET A 1 -38.47 22.08 35.57
CA MET A 1 -37.20 22.77 35.24
C MET A 1 -36.76 22.28 33.86
N PRO A 2 -36.73 23.12 32.83
CA PRO A 2 -36.17 22.72 31.54
C PRO A 2 -34.66 22.58 31.67
N LEU A 3 -34.10 21.46 31.22
CA LEU A 3 -32.65 21.29 31.10
C LEU A 3 -32.18 22.12 29.91
N VAL A 4 -31.44 23.19 30.18
CA VAL A 4 -30.78 23.99 29.15
C VAL A 4 -29.46 23.29 28.82
N PHE A 5 -29.38 22.70 27.63
CA PHE A 5 -28.12 22.19 27.12
C PHE A 5 -27.30 23.35 26.57
N GLN A 6 -26.34 23.83 27.36
CA GLN A 6 -25.35 24.79 26.90
C GLN A 6 -24.26 23.98 26.17
N SER A 7 -24.26 24.01 24.83
CA SER A 7 -23.18 23.38 24.06
C SER A 7 -21.83 23.97 24.48
N PRO A 8 -20.76 23.15 24.53
CA PRO A 8 -19.41 23.67 24.72
C PRO A 8 -19.14 24.77 23.69
N ILE A 9 -18.61 25.90 24.17
CA ILE A 9 -18.16 26.97 23.28
C ILE A 9 -16.92 26.42 22.58
N MET A 10 -17.10 25.84 21.38
CA MET A 10 -15.96 25.45 20.55
C MET A 10 -15.15 26.70 20.23
N GLU A 11 -13.84 26.61 20.41
CA GLU A 11 -12.94 27.71 20.12
C GLU A 11 -13.01 28.04 18.63
N GLU A 12 -12.85 29.32 18.30
CA GLU A 12 -12.91 29.78 16.91
C GLU A 12 -11.88 29.06 16.02
N HIS A 13 -10.74 28.68 16.62
CA HIS A 13 -9.69 27.89 15.99
C HIS A 13 -10.18 26.49 15.61
N GLU A 14 -10.83 25.77 16.53
CA GLU A 14 -11.43 24.45 16.27
C GLU A 14 -12.52 24.53 15.19
N LYS A 15 -13.35 25.58 15.23
CA LYS A 15 -14.36 25.84 14.20
C LYS A 15 -13.74 26.06 12.82
N LYS A 16 -12.65 26.84 12.74
CA LYS A 16 -11.89 27.04 11.49
C LYS A 16 -11.29 25.73 11.00
N LEU A 17 -10.79 24.89 11.90
CA LEU A 17 -10.21 23.59 11.59
C LEU A 17 -11.25 22.58 11.06
N MET A 18 -12.48 22.61 11.59
CA MET A 18 -13.55 21.67 11.17
C MET A 18 -14.41 22.17 10.01
N MET A 19 -14.70 23.47 9.95
CA MET A 19 -15.72 24.06 9.07
C MET A 19 -15.20 25.17 8.16
N GLY A 20 -13.94 25.58 8.30
CA GLY A 20 -13.32 26.60 7.46
C GLY A 20 -13.05 26.14 6.03
N THR A 21 -12.75 27.09 5.16
CA THR A 21 -12.21 26.84 3.82
C THR A 21 -10.90 26.06 3.90
N LEU A 22 -10.44 25.49 2.77
CA LEU A 22 -9.19 24.71 2.76
C LEU A 22 -7.98 25.53 3.26
N GLU A 23 -7.89 26.80 2.87
CA GLU A 23 -6.78 27.65 3.28
C GLU A 23 -6.86 28.01 4.77
N GLU A 24 -8.04 28.35 5.28
CA GLU A 24 -8.25 28.59 6.71
C GLU A 24 -7.92 27.35 7.55
N ARG A 25 -8.28 26.15 7.06
CA ARG A 25 -7.94 24.89 7.74
C ARG A 25 -6.44 24.64 7.76
N LYS A 26 -5.72 24.95 6.67
CA LYS A 26 -4.26 24.84 6.63
C LYS A 26 -3.60 25.82 7.59
N GLU A 27 -4.08 27.06 7.66
CA GLU A 27 -3.55 28.06 8.59
C GLU A 27 -3.83 27.71 10.04
N ALA A 28 -5.05 27.27 10.36
CA ALA A 28 -5.42 26.80 11.68
C ALA A 28 -4.55 25.59 12.11
N PHE A 29 -4.39 24.61 11.22
CA PHE A 29 -3.54 23.45 11.46
C PHE A 29 -2.08 23.83 11.74
N LYS A 30 -1.51 24.75 10.96
CA LYS A 30 -0.13 25.23 11.14
C LYS A 30 0.06 26.07 12.41
N GLY A 31 -0.99 26.75 12.85
CA GLY A 31 -0.95 27.63 14.04
C GLY A 31 -0.89 26.88 15.36
N ASP A 32 -1.28 25.60 15.38
CA ASP A 32 -1.23 24.76 16.58
C ASP A 32 0.15 24.10 16.73
N ALA A 33 0.95 24.61 17.67
CA ALA A 33 2.31 24.15 17.92
C ALA A 33 2.38 22.72 18.48
N GLU A 34 1.39 22.31 19.28
CA GLU A 34 1.35 20.96 19.86
C GLU A 34 1.00 19.94 18.77
N LEU A 35 -0.01 20.24 17.97
CA LEU A 35 -0.42 19.41 16.84
C LEU A 35 0.71 19.25 15.80
N MET A 36 1.42 20.34 15.50
CA MET A 36 2.56 20.32 14.56
C MET A 36 3.73 19.48 15.10
N ARG A 37 3.99 19.52 16.41
CA ARG A 37 5.01 18.69 17.06
C ARG A 37 4.66 17.20 16.93
N GLU A 38 3.43 16.82 17.23
CA GLU A 38 2.96 15.44 17.11
C GLU A 38 2.96 14.94 15.67
N THR A 39 2.52 15.80 14.73
CA THR A 39 2.57 15.50 13.29
C THR A 39 4.00 15.22 12.82
N THR A 40 4.95 16.06 13.24
CA THR A 40 6.36 15.89 12.89
C THR A 40 6.92 14.59 13.45
N LYS A 41 6.57 14.26 14.69
CA LYS A 41 6.96 12.99 15.32
C LYS A 41 6.43 11.80 14.53
N PHE A 42 5.13 11.79 14.22
CA PHE A 42 4.50 10.72 13.44
C PHE A 42 5.17 10.52 12.08
N VAL A 43 5.43 11.60 11.33
CA VAL A 43 6.11 11.52 10.03
C VAL A 43 7.51 10.93 10.18
N THR A 44 8.23 11.32 11.23
CA THR A 44 9.57 10.80 11.53
C THR A 44 9.52 9.30 11.80
N ASP A 45 8.61 8.85 12.68
CA ASP A 45 8.44 7.43 13.03
C ASP A 45 8.12 6.57 11.80
N VAL A 46 7.29 7.08 10.87
CA VAL A 46 6.98 6.40 9.61
C VAL A 46 8.21 6.27 8.73
N ILE A 47 9.02 7.33 8.60
CA ILE A 47 10.24 7.31 7.80
C ILE A 47 11.25 6.31 8.38
N GLU A 48 11.46 6.35 9.69
CA GLU A 48 12.39 5.44 10.38
C GLU A 48 11.96 3.98 10.26
N THR A 49 10.66 3.71 10.37
CA THR A 49 10.09 2.38 10.20
C THR A 49 10.30 1.88 8.77
N ALA A 50 9.98 2.72 7.77
CA ALA A 50 10.17 2.37 6.36
C ALA A 50 11.66 2.12 6.03
N ALA A 51 12.57 2.93 6.57
CA ALA A 51 14.01 2.73 6.42
C ALA A 51 14.49 1.42 7.06
N SER A 52 13.98 1.13 8.27
CA SER A 52 14.30 -0.11 8.99
C SER A 52 13.81 -1.35 8.24
N GLU A 53 12.58 -1.34 7.71
CA GLU A 53 12.06 -2.44 6.90
C GLU A 53 12.82 -2.60 5.58
N ALA A 54 13.19 -1.51 4.91
CA ALA A 54 13.99 -1.56 3.70
C ALA A 54 15.38 -2.17 3.95
N ASN A 55 16.02 -1.82 5.08
CA ASN A 55 17.31 -2.39 5.46
C ASN A 55 17.22 -3.88 5.83
N LYS A 56 16.16 -4.31 6.54
CA LYS A 56 15.91 -5.74 6.81
C LYS A 56 15.80 -6.57 5.52
N ARG A 57 15.17 -6.03 4.48
CA ARG A 57 15.09 -6.70 3.17
C ARG A 57 16.46 -6.80 2.49
N LYS A 58 17.35 -5.82 2.66
CA LYS A 58 18.70 -5.88 2.10
C LYS A 58 19.57 -6.94 2.77
N SER A 59 19.50 -7.06 4.11
CA SER A 59 20.27 -8.07 4.84
C SER A 59 19.81 -9.50 4.53
N LEU A 60 18.49 -9.72 4.44
CA LEU A 60 17.94 -11.04 4.08
C LEU A 60 18.32 -11.51 2.67
N ASN A 61 18.60 -10.58 1.74
CA ASN A 61 19.06 -10.92 0.39
C ASN A 61 20.60 -11.09 0.30
N GLN A 62 21.36 -10.74 1.35
CA GLN A 62 22.81 -10.94 1.40
C GLN A 62 23.22 -12.27 2.07
N ASP A 63 22.43 -12.74 3.05
CA ASP A 63 22.72 -14.02 3.74
C ASP A 63 22.37 -15.27 2.90
N ASP A 64 21.71 -15.11 1.75
CA ASP A 64 21.37 -16.21 0.82
C ASP A 64 22.40 -16.39 -0.32
N ASP A 65 23.51 -15.64 -0.29
CA ASP A 65 24.58 -15.70 -1.32
C ASP A 65 25.75 -16.64 -0.93
N SER A 66 25.73 -17.26 0.26
CA SER A 66 26.80 -18.18 0.70
C SER A 66 26.44 -19.67 0.66
N ALA A 67 25.29 -20.05 0.12
CA ALA A 67 24.92 -21.46 0.00
C ALA A 67 24.09 -21.72 -1.26
N THR A 68 24.74 -21.72 -2.42
CA THR A 68 24.58 -22.71 -3.51
C THR A 68 25.01 -22.08 -4.83
N GLU A 69 26.25 -22.34 -5.22
CA GLU A 69 26.62 -22.31 -6.63
C GLU A 69 25.76 -23.35 -7.37
N GLY A 70 24.74 -22.86 -8.09
CA GLY A 70 24.09 -23.57 -9.19
C GLY A 70 22.96 -24.56 -8.84
N SER A 71 21.71 -24.10 -9.01
CA SER A 71 20.73 -24.94 -9.71
C SER A 71 19.70 -24.10 -10.46
N ARG A 72 20.05 -23.82 -11.72
CA ARG A 72 19.16 -23.81 -12.87
C ARG A 72 17.88 -22.97 -12.69
N LEU A 73 17.95 -21.75 -13.20
CA LEU A 73 16.92 -21.29 -14.14
C LEU A 73 16.80 -22.38 -15.22
N LYS A 74 16.00 -23.41 -14.94
CA LYS A 74 15.72 -24.48 -15.89
C LYS A 74 14.83 -23.83 -16.94
N GLY A 75 15.50 -23.25 -17.94
CA GLY A 75 14.91 -22.98 -19.23
C GLY A 75 14.21 -24.26 -19.68
N GLY A 76 12.90 -24.14 -19.80
CA GLY A 76 11.95 -25.19 -20.13
C GLY A 76 10.59 -24.54 -19.99
N ASP A 77 10.22 -23.55 -20.80
CA ASP A 77 10.50 -23.45 -22.22
C ASP A 77 11.26 -22.16 -22.57
N ILE A 78 12.19 -22.28 -23.51
CA ILE A 78 12.54 -21.14 -24.36
C ILE A 78 11.19 -20.62 -24.86
N ILE A 79 10.79 -19.40 -24.48
CA ILE A 79 9.56 -18.77 -24.99
C ILE A 79 9.81 -18.48 -26.48
N GLY A 80 9.73 -19.54 -27.27
CA GLY A 80 9.81 -19.54 -28.72
C GLY A 80 8.54 -18.91 -29.23
N GLY A 81 8.61 -17.62 -29.53
CA GLY A 81 7.53 -16.89 -30.16
C GLY A 81 7.10 -15.68 -29.34
N TRP A 82 7.65 -14.53 -29.71
CA TRP A 82 7.01 -13.25 -29.46
C TRP A 82 5.67 -13.24 -30.21
N ASN A 83 4.56 -13.46 -29.50
CA ASN A 83 3.23 -13.41 -30.08
C ASN A 83 2.76 -11.95 -30.15
N ASN A 84 2.57 -11.43 -31.37
CA ASN A 84 2.14 -10.06 -31.65
C ASN A 84 0.64 -9.79 -31.39
N ARG A 85 -0.13 -10.75 -30.84
CA ARG A 85 -1.54 -10.48 -30.52
C ARG A 85 -1.65 -9.60 -29.28
N ALA A 86 -2.42 -8.52 -29.39
CA ALA A 86 -2.69 -7.52 -28.37
C ALA A 86 -3.20 -8.06 -27.01
N ARG A 87 -3.55 -9.35 -26.90
CA ARG A 87 -4.02 -10.00 -25.67
C ARG A 87 -3.10 -11.08 -25.12
N GLY A 88 -1.95 -11.35 -25.74
CA GLY A 88 -1.00 -12.38 -25.30
C GLY A 88 -0.29 -12.06 -23.98
N PHE A 89 -0.11 -10.76 -23.67
CA PHE A 89 0.50 -10.31 -22.42
C PHE A 89 -0.44 -10.44 -21.23
N CYS A 90 -1.71 -10.03 -21.38
CA CYS A 90 -2.67 -10.07 -20.28
C CYS A 90 -2.98 -11.49 -19.82
N ASN A 91 -3.09 -12.47 -20.73
CA ASN A 91 -3.28 -13.88 -20.34
C ASN A 91 -2.12 -14.43 -19.49
N ARG A 92 -0.88 -13.94 -19.67
CA ARG A 92 0.27 -14.35 -18.85
C ARG A 92 0.22 -13.75 -17.45
N ILE A 93 -0.10 -12.47 -17.35
CA ILE A 93 -0.21 -11.77 -16.06
C ILE A 93 -1.35 -12.40 -15.23
N PHE A 94 -2.50 -12.66 -15.85
CA PHE A 94 -3.64 -13.25 -15.13
C PHE A 94 -3.41 -14.69 -14.65
N ASN A 95 -2.72 -15.54 -15.43
CA ASN A 95 -2.33 -16.88 -14.97
C ASN A 95 -1.26 -16.87 -13.87
N ALA A 96 -0.40 -15.85 -13.82
CA ALA A 96 0.62 -15.71 -12.77
C ALA A 96 0.06 -15.12 -11.46
N LEU A 97 -0.94 -14.23 -11.53
CA LEU A 97 -1.59 -13.65 -10.36
C LEU A 97 -2.68 -14.53 -9.74
N CYS A 98 -3.27 -15.45 -10.50
CA CYS A 98 -4.29 -16.37 -9.98
C CYS A 98 -4.28 -17.69 -10.76
N PRO A 99 -3.66 -18.77 -10.23
CA PRO A 99 -3.71 -20.10 -10.85
C PRO A 99 -5.13 -20.68 -10.94
N CYS A 100 -6.10 -20.10 -10.22
CA CYS A 100 -7.48 -20.58 -10.16
C CYS A 100 -8.27 -20.37 -11.46
N PHE A 101 -7.78 -19.53 -12.39
CA PHE A 101 -8.45 -19.25 -13.66
C PHE A 101 -8.29 -20.38 -14.70
N THR A 102 -7.45 -21.39 -14.43
CA THR A 102 -7.35 -22.61 -15.25
C THR A 102 -8.24 -23.74 -14.75
N ASN A 103 -9.13 -23.51 -13.77
CA ASN A 103 -10.29 -24.37 -13.62
C ASN A 103 -11.28 -24.03 -14.73
N ASN A 104 -10.97 -24.47 -15.95
CA ASN A 104 -12.02 -24.84 -16.89
C ASN A 104 -12.96 -25.74 -16.09
N GLY A 105 -14.21 -25.30 -15.93
CA GLY A 105 -15.23 -26.11 -15.30
C GLY A 105 -15.17 -27.50 -15.91
N LYS A 106 -15.01 -28.52 -15.06
CA LYS A 106 -15.35 -29.89 -15.46
C LYS A 106 -16.82 -29.84 -15.83
N ILE A 107 -17.14 -29.65 -17.10
CA ILE A 107 -18.39 -30.12 -17.65
C ILE A 107 -18.28 -31.63 -17.53
N VAL A 108 -18.89 -32.18 -16.48
CA VAL A 108 -19.22 -33.60 -16.44
C VAL A 108 -20.32 -33.76 -17.48
N GLU A 109 -19.94 -34.07 -18.72
CA GLU A 109 -20.85 -34.77 -19.62
C GLU A 109 -21.17 -36.10 -18.94
N ASN A 110 -22.41 -36.23 -18.49
CA ASN A 110 -22.98 -37.52 -18.13
C ASN A 110 -23.44 -38.13 -19.46
N ASP A 111 -22.75 -39.18 -19.92
CA ASP A 111 -23.33 -40.20 -20.78
C ASP A 111 -23.95 -41.31 -19.90
#